data_AF-A0A7Y6UIV6-F1
#
_entry.id   AF-A0A7Y6UIV6-F1
#
_cell.length_a   1.000
_cell.length_b   1.000
_cell.length_c   1.000
_cell.angle_alpha   90.00
_cell.angle_beta   90.00
_cell.angle_gamma   90.00
#
_symmetry.space_group_name_H-M   'P 1'
#
loop_
_entity.id
_entity.type
_entity.pdbx_description
1 polymer ?
#
loop_
_entity_poly.entity_id
_entity_poly.type
_entity_poly.pdbx_seq_one_letter_code
_entity_poly.pdbx_strand_id
1 'polypeptide(L)'
;MTTLAAPSTITTSALRTKALYALLVLATFGAYSVWVVAAHGYTGFLSLAGREPWGMQMLLDLVIACSFGVGWMVRDARKHGIAAWPFVVVTVFLGSIGLLAYVARRGLLAKS
;
A
#
# COMPACT_ATOMS: atom_id res chain seq x y z
N MET A 1 6.21 2.14 -43.61
CA MET A 1 5.77 1.07 -42.71
C MET A 1 6.06 1.51 -41.28
N THR A 2 5.12 2.24 -40.67
CA THR A 2 5.23 2.71 -39.28
C THR A 2 4.36 1.79 -38.45
N THR A 3 4.97 0.82 -37.79
CA THR A 3 4.30 -0.10 -36.85
C THR A 3 3.83 0.70 -35.63
N LEU A 4 2.57 1.14 -35.65
CA LEU A 4 1.87 1.61 -34.45
C LEU A 4 1.80 0.44 -33.47
N ALA A 5 2.67 0.46 -32.45
CA ALA A 5 2.61 -0.46 -31.33
C ALA A 5 1.18 -0.46 -30.76
N ALA A 6 0.55 -1.63 -30.68
CA ALA A 6 -0.82 -1.76 -30.19
C ALA A 6 -0.96 -1.13 -28.79
N PRO A 7 -2.02 -0.35 -28.51
CA PRO A 7 -2.18 0.42 -27.27
C PRO A 7 -2.19 -0.43 -25.98
N SER A 8 -2.30 -1.77 -26.09
CA SER A 8 -2.26 -2.71 -24.97
C SER A 8 -0.85 -2.89 -24.37
N THR A 9 0.23 -2.84 -25.15
CA THR A 9 1.59 -3.12 -24.63
C THR A 9 2.16 -1.98 -23.78
N ILE A 10 1.82 -0.72 -24.09
CA ILE A 10 2.27 0.45 -23.35
C ILE A 10 1.59 0.52 -21.96
N THR A 11 0.32 0.13 -21.88
CA THR A 11 -0.45 0.20 -20.62
C THR A 11 0.04 -0.84 -19.61
N THR A 12 0.37 -2.04 -20.06
CA THR A 12 0.84 -3.14 -19.21
C THR A 12 2.23 -2.88 -18.62
N SER A 13 3.15 -2.27 -19.40
CA SER A 13 4.49 -1.95 -18.90
C SER A 13 4.45 -0.91 -17.77
N ALA A 14 3.61 0.12 -17.90
CA ALA A 14 3.44 1.15 -16.87
C ALA A 14 2.85 0.59 -15.56
N LEU A 15 1.85 -0.31 -15.64
CA LEU A 15 1.27 -0.97 -14.46
C LEU A 15 2.27 -1.87 -13.74
N ARG A 16 3.09 -2.59 -14.51
CA ARG A 16 4.16 -3.44 -13.97
C ARG A 16 5.25 -2.62 -13.29
N THR A 17 5.65 -1.50 -13.87
CA THR A 17 6.58 -0.55 -13.23
C THR A 17 6.02 -0.02 -11.90
N LYS A 18 4.74 0.39 -11.86
CA LYS A 18 4.08 0.82 -10.61
C LYS A 18 4.07 -0.29 -9.55
N ALA A 19 3.82 -1.55 -9.94
CA ALA A 19 3.88 -2.67 -9.03
C ALA A 19 5.29 -2.94 -8.50
N LEU A 20 6.33 -2.81 -9.34
CA LEU A 20 7.72 -2.97 -8.89
C LEU A 20 8.12 -1.89 -7.89
N TYR A 21 7.73 -0.64 -8.13
CA TYR A 21 7.93 0.43 -7.13
C TYR A 21 7.19 0.13 -5.84
N ALA A 22 5.92 -0.30 -5.91
CA ALA A 22 5.15 -0.67 -4.72
C ALA A 22 5.81 -1.82 -3.94
N LEU A 23 6.33 -2.84 -4.63
CA LEU A 23 7.05 -3.96 -4.01
C LEU A 23 8.36 -3.52 -3.36
N LEU A 24 9.13 -2.64 -4.01
CA LEU A 24 10.39 -2.14 -3.47
C LEU A 24 10.15 -1.34 -2.19
N VAL A 25 9.15 -0.46 -2.19
CA VAL A 25 8.76 0.30 -0.99
C VAL A 25 8.22 -0.65 0.08
N LEU A 26 7.37 -1.60 -0.28
CA LEU A 26 6.81 -2.60 0.65
C LEU A 26 7.92 -3.44 1.31
N ALA A 27 8.91 -3.89 0.54
CA ALA A 27 10.00 -4.71 1.05
C ALA A 27 10.90 -3.92 1.99
N THR A 28 11.32 -2.72 1.59
CA THR A 28 12.23 -1.88 2.40
C THR A 28 11.54 -1.36 3.66
N PHE A 29 10.35 -0.76 3.53
CA PHE A 29 9.58 -0.26 4.67
C PHE A 29 9.04 -1.38 5.56
N GLY A 30 8.62 -2.50 4.96
CA GLY A 30 8.18 -3.69 5.70
C GLY A 30 9.31 -4.29 6.52
N ALA A 31 10.51 -4.45 5.95
CA ALA A 31 11.68 -4.93 6.70
C ALA A 31 12.04 -3.99 7.86
N TYR A 32 12.03 -2.67 7.62
CA TYR A 32 12.22 -1.68 8.67
C TYR A 32 11.15 -1.79 9.77
N SER A 33 9.88 -1.92 9.39
CA SER A 33 8.76 -2.06 10.33
C SER A 33 8.89 -3.32 11.19
N VAL A 34 9.28 -4.46 10.60
CA VAL A 34 9.54 -5.71 11.33
C VAL A 34 10.67 -5.51 12.34
N TRP A 35 11.77 -4.88 11.95
CA TRP A 35 12.87 -4.59 12.87
C TRP A 35 12.44 -3.67 14.02
N VAL A 36 11.68 -2.60 13.75
CA VAL A 36 11.18 -1.69 14.80
C VAL A 36 10.28 -2.44 15.78
N VAL A 37 9.34 -3.26 15.29
CA VAL A 37 8.44 -4.06 16.13
C VAL A 37 9.23 -5.08 16.96
N ALA A 38 10.25 -5.71 16.40
CA ALA A 38 11.11 -6.65 17.13
C ALA A 38 11.93 -5.97 18.23
N ALA A 39 12.39 -4.73 18.00
CA ALA A 39 13.22 -4.00 18.95
C ALA A 39 12.44 -3.20 20.00
N HIS A 40 11.26 -2.68 19.67
CA HIS A 40 10.51 -1.72 20.50
C HIS A 40 9.10 -2.18 20.86
N GLY A 41 8.69 -3.37 20.39
CA GLY A 41 7.33 -3.90 20.56
C GLY A 41 6.33 -3.29 19.60
N TYR A 42 5.23 -4.02 19.33
CA TYR A 42 4.21 -3.60 18.36
C TYR A 42 3.53 -2.29 18.76
N THR A 43 3.28 -2.05 20.04
CA THR A 43 2.55 -0.87 20.53
C THR A 43 3.46 0.30 20.92
N GLY A 44 4.77 0.25 20.63
CA GLY A 44 5.72 1.29 21.00
C GLY A 44 5.38 2.68 20.44
N PHE A 45 4.75 2.74 19.26
CA PHE A 45 4.31 4.01 18.67
C PHE A 45 3.08 4.62 19.38
N LEU A 46 2.22 3.81 19.99
CA LEU A 46 1.04 4.29 20.74
C LEU A 46 1.47 5.02 22.01
N SER A 47 2.50 4.52 22.69
CA SER A 47 3.03 5.18 23.89
C SER A 47 3.71 6.50 23.53
N LEU A 48 4.39 6.58 22.38
CA LEU A 48 4.97 7.82 21.87
C LEU A 48 3.88 8.83 21.48
N ALA A 49 2.84 8.38 20.77
CA ALA A 49 1.71 9.22 20.39
C ALA A 49 0.95 9.77 21.62
N GLY A 50 0.86 9.01 22.70
CA GLY A 50 0.22 9.47 23.93
C GLY A 50 1.04 10.47 24.75
N ARG A 51 2.37 10.50 24.56
CA ARG A 51 3.29 11.37 25.32
C ARG A 51 3.65 12.66 24.59
N GLU A 52 3.79 12.58 23.27
CA GLU A 52 4.28 13.68 22.43
C GLU A 52 3.18 14.17 21.47
N PRO A 53 2.80 15.47 21.50
CA PRO A 53 1.78 16.02 20.59
C PRO A 53 2.08 15.78 19.11
N TRP A 54 3.35 15.87 18.71
CA TRP A 54 3.77 15.56 17.34
C TRP A 54 3.61 14.08 17.00
N GLY A 55 3.85 13.18 17.96
CA GLY A 55 3.60 11.75 17.79
C GLY A 55 2.12 11.45 17.57
N MET A 56 1.23 12.12 18.32
CA MET A 56 -0.21 12.02 18.10
C MET A 56 -0.62 12.54 16.73
N GLN A 57 -0.09 13.70 16.32
CA GLN A 57 -0.39 14.26 15.01
C GLN A 57 0.02 13.31 13.88
N MET A 58 1.23 12.73 13.93
CA MET A 58 1.68 11.75 12.93
C MET A 58 0.80 10.50 12.88
N LEU A 59 0.34 10.01 14.05
CA LEU A 59 -0.58 8.87 14.12
C LEU A 59 -1.94 9.19 13.47
N LEU A 60 -2.51 10.36 13.78
CA LEU A 60 -3.78 10.80 13.20
C LEU A 60 -3.65 11.00 11.69
N ASP A 61 -2.58 11.64 11.23
CA ASP A 61 -2.31 11.82 9.80
C ASP A 61 -2.22 10.47 9.07
N LEU A 62 -1.56 9.48 9.68
CA LEU A 62 -1.49 8.12 9.14
C LEU A 62 -2.87 7.46 9.06
N VAL A 63 -3.69 7.56 10.11
CA VAL A 63 -5.05 7.00 10.15
C VAL A 63 -5.94 7.65 9.09
N ILE A 64 -5.86 8.97 8.92
CA ILE A 64 -6.62 9.72 7.92
C ILE A 64 -6.18 9.29 6.51
N ALA A 65 -4.87 9.30 6.23
CA ALA A 65 -4.34 8.88 4.94
C ALA A 65 -4.72 7.43 4.59
N CYS A 66 -4.64 6.52 5.56
CA CYS A 66 -5.07 5.12 5.38
C CYS A 66 -6.57 5.02 5.12
N SER A 67 -7.40 5.82 5.78
CA SER A 67 -8.85 5.82 5.58
C SER A 67 -9.22 6.24 4.15
N PHE A 68 -8.60 7.33 3.65
CA PHE A 68 -8.76 7.74 2.25
C PHE A 68 -8.24 6.68 1.27
N GLY A 69 -7.06 6.11 1.57
CA GLY A 69 -6.46 5.04 0.77
C GLY A 69 -7.33 3.78 0.69
N VAL A 70 -7.92 3.35 1.80
CA VAL A 70 -8.87 2.23 1.86
C VAL A 70 -10.12 2.55 1.06
N GLY A 71 -10.66 3.76 1.18
CA GLY A 71 -11.82 4.20 0.40
C GLY A 71 -11.55 4.13 -1.11
N TRP A 72 -10.37 4.55 -1.56
CA TRP A 72 -9.93 4.39 -2.94
C TRP A 72 -9.76 2.91 -3.32
N MET A 73 -9.04 2.13 -2.51
CA MET A 73 -8.75 0.72 -2.75
C MET A 73 -10.01 -0.11 -2.90
N VAL A 74 -11.02 0.09 -2.04
CA VAL A 74 -12.29 -0.64 -2.11
C VAL A 74 -13.04 -0.28 -3.40
N ARG A 75 -13.10 1.00 -3.77
CA ARG A 75 -13.74 1.44 -5.03
C ARG A 75 -13.01 0.87 -6.25
N ASP A 76 -11.69 0.89 -6.24
CA ASP A 76 -10.85 0.38 -7.32
C ASP A 76 -10.96 -1.15 -7.44
N ALA A 77 -10.92 -1.88 -6.33
CA ALA A 77 -11.03 -3.33 -6.30
C ALA A 77 -12.38 -3.81 -6.83
N ARG A 78 -13.46 -3.11 -6.50
CA ARG A 78 -14.81 -3.37 -7.06
C ARG A 78 -14.83 -3.23 -8.59
N LYS A 79 -14.14 -2.24 -9.16
CA LYS A 79 -14.05 -2.05 -10.61
C LYS A 79 -13.29 -3.17 -11.33
N HIS A 80 -12.36 -3.83 -10.64
CA HIS A 80 -11.49 -4.85 -11.21
C HIS A 80 -11.83 -6.28 -10.74
N GLY A 81 -12.93 -6.47 -10.01
CA GLY A 81 -13.34 -7.79 -9.49
C GLY A 81 -12.39 -8.39 -8.45
N ILE A 82 -11.61 -7.55 -7.73
CA ILE A 82 -10.64 -8.00 -6.73
C ILE A 82 -11.29 -7.97 -5.34
N ALA A 83 -11.08 -9.01 -4.54
CA ALA A 83 -11.46 -9.00 -3.13
C ALA A 83 -10.57 -8.02 -2.33
N ALA A 84 -11.14 -6.87 -1.93
CA ALA A 84 -10.41 -5.83 -1.19
C ALA A 84 -10.19 -6.17 0.30
N TRP A 85 -11.07 -6.97 0.90
CA TRP A 85 -11.11 -7.18 2.36
C TRP A 85 -9.79 -7.65 2.99
N PRO A 86 -8.95 -8.53 2.38
CA PRO A 86 -7.69 -8.94 3.00
C PRO A 86 -6.74 -7.76 3.13
N PHE A 87 -6.71 -6.89 2.12
CA PHE A 87 -5.87 -5.70 2.10
C PHE A 87 -6.36 -4.64 3.08
N VAL A 88 -7.69 -4.51 3.25
CA VAL A 88 -8.26 -3.63 4.28
C VAL A 88 -7.82 -4.06 5.67
N VAL A 89 -7.92 -5.35 5.99
CA VAL A 89 -7.47 -5.88 7.28
C VAL A 89 -5.99 -5.59 7.51
N VAL A 90 -5.14 -5.88 6.51
CA VAL A 90 -3.71 -5.57 6.61
C VAL A 90 -3.47 -4.06 6.76
N THR A 91 -4.22 -3.20 6.08
CA THR A 91 -4.08 -1.74 6.23
C THR A 91 -4.47 -1.24 7.61
N VAL A 92 -5.46 -1.84 8.26
CA VAL A 92 -5.87 -1.44 9.62
C VAL A 92 -4.76 -1.75 10.64
N PHE A 93 -4.07 -2.90 10.50
CA PHE A 93 -3.04 -3.31 11.46
C PHE A 93 -1.62 -2.84 11.11
N LEU A 94 -1.30 -2.72 9.82
CA LEU A 94 0.04 -2.44 9.32
C LEU A 94 0.11 -1.14 8.50
N GLY A 95 -0.97 -0.36 8.45
CA GLY A 95 -1.02 0.94 7.77
C GLY A 95 -0.82 0.85 6.27
N SER A 96 0.14 1.61 5.73
CA SER A 96 0.41 1.71 4.30
C SER A 96 0.83 0.39 3.64
N ILE A 97 1.32 -0.59 4.42
CA ILE A 97 1.72 -1.92 3.93
C ILE A 97 0.56 -2.61 3.19
N GLY A 98 -0.67 -2.55 3.71
CA GLY A 98 -1.83 -3.17 3.05
C GLY A 98 -2.20 -2.49 1.73
N LEU A 99 -2.04 -1.17 1.64
CA LEU A 99 -2.29 -0.39 0.42
C LEU A 99 -1.25 -0.71 -0.66
N LEU A 100 0.04 -0.77 -0.27
CA LEU A 100 1.13 -1.13 -1.16
C LEU A 100 0.99 -2.56 -1.68
N ALA A 101 0.62 -3.51 -0.82
CA ALA A 101 0.36 -4.89 -1.21
C ALA A 101 -0.78 -5.01 -2.25
N TYR A 102 -1.84 -4.20 -2.10
CA TYR A 102 -2.92 -4.14 -3.09
C TYR A 102 -2.43 -3.61 -4.45
N VAL A 103 -1.68 -2.51 -4.45
CA VAL A 103 -1.13 -1.92 -5.70
C VAL A 103 -0.20 -2.91 -6.41
N ALA A 104 0.68 -3.58 -5.65
CA ALA A 104 1.57 -4.61 -6.18
C ALA A 104 0.78 -5.76 -6.81
N ARG A 105 -0.21 -6.31 -6.11
CA ARG A 105 -1.07 -7.38 -6.64
C ARG A 105 -1.80 -6.94 -7.91
N ARG A 106 -2.39 -5.76 -7.91
CA ARG A 106 -3.15 -5.24 -9.06
C ARG A 106 -2.27 -5.08 -10.29
N GLY A 107 -1.06 -4.52 -10.16
CA GLY A 107 -0.18 -4.31 -11.30
C GLY A 107 0.48 -5.59 -11.81
N LEU A 108 0.63 -6.63 -10.97
CA LEU A 108 1.13 -7.94 -11.39
C LEU A 108 0.06 -8.82 -12.07
N LEU A 109 -1.20 -8.74 -11.60
CA LEU A 109 -2.31 -9.55 -12.13
C LEU A 109 -3.10 -8.86 -13.25
N ALA A 110 -2.67 -7.67 -13.68
CA ALA A 110 -3.22 -7.02 -14.86
C ALA A 110 -2.94 -7.92 -16.09
N LYS A 111 -3.97 -8.67 -16.52
CA LYS A 111 -3.89 -9.56 -17.69
C LYS A 111 -3.65 -8.73 -18.95
N SER A 112 -2.66 -9.15 -19.76
CA SER A 112 -2.41 -8.67 -21.13
C SER A 112 -3.59 -8.88 -22.06
#